data_AF-A0A8T9SAC1-F1
#
_entry.id   AF-A0A8T9SAC1-F1
#
_cell.length_a   1.000
_cell.length_b   1.000
_cell.length_c   1.000
_cell.angle_alpha   90.00
_cell.angle_beta   90.00
_cell.angle_gamma   90.00
#
_symmetry.space_group_name_H-M   'P 1'
#
loop_
_entity.id
_entity.type
_entity.pdbx_description
1 polymer ?
#
loop_
_entity_poly.entity_id
_entity_poly.type
_entity_poly.pdbx_seq_one_letter_code
_entity_poly.pdbx_strand_id
1 'polypeptide(L)'
;MNKKYILLAVLLFAAGPVFSQQWRSSLYPQNWKPGMQDSEGRFLHDFSYAGYHRGEQAIPDINKNVVDVTKAPYAVDNTGKADATAAIQQALNDVGQRGGGVVYLPAGKYKLDVSAAKANPLRISYSNVVLRGAGAGKTFIFNDNSNVRNVSIIQAKPTAGGNWLSPEGKAVSITADLLLPTQTIPVSSVQDFMAGDWVVLRTDVTKEFITEHNMDSLWATSLTGTMFYRYITAVDKQANTIQIDAPTRYFLKKRDHARVYKVRPVLSEVGIEGFSIANRQSTLPGLGGLDFNVKGTAAYEVHSAHLLMINSAINCWIRNISTYRPEENKDDIHLVSSGILLQNSRFVTVDACSFQKTQYLGEGGNGYMYTLASNDCLIRNCFAGYARHNYDFKSMRSNGNVILRCRGENSTLASDFHMHLSMSNLFDNTTLNKDFLEAKFRPWGTFPEMHGYPTTQSVYWNTVGEAYPAKVPYIIDSEQFGWGYIIGTSGPANEVKTSPTAGRIKQYDFDSAPEDFKEGIGKGESLLPKSLYLDQLERRLKAHK
;
A
#
# COMPACT_ATOMS: atom_id res chain seq x y z
N MET A 1 -67.60 44.87 13.28
CA MET A 1 -66.40 44.07 13.60
C MET A 1 -65.42 44.14 12.45
N ASN A 2 -64.34 44.91 12.62
CA ASN A 2 -63.30 45.14 11.60
C ASN A 2 -62.37 43.93 11.50
N LYS A 3 -62.27 43.30 10.31
CA LYS A 3 -61.21 42.33 10.02
C LYS A 3 -60.08 43.03 9.28
N LYS A 4 -58.94 43.19 9.96
CA LYS A 4 -57.66 43.59 9.38
C LYS A 4 -57.08 42.41 8.60
N TYR A 5 -56.78 42.60 7.32
CA TYR A 5 -55.95 41.67 6.56
C TYR A 5 -54.47 42.04 6.79
N ILE A 6 -53.71 41.12 7.39
CA ILE A 6 -52.26 41.24 7.55
C ILE A 6 -51.63 40.73 6.25
N LEU A 7 -50.96 41.60 5.50
CA LEU A 7 -50.10 41.22 4.38
C LEU A 7 -48.84 40.55 4.95
N LEU A 8 -48.68 39.26 4.69
CA LEU A 8 -47.45 38.53 5.00
C LEU A 8 -46.47 38.73 3.82
N ALA A 9 -45.42 39.53 4.01
CA ALA A 9 -44.35 39.66 3.02
C ALA A 9 -43.44 38.42 3.09
N VAL A 10 -43.54 37.54 2.09
CA VAL A 10 -42.61 36.41 1.90
C VAL A 10 -41.34 36.95 1.27
N LEU A 11 -40.28 37.09 2.06
CA LEU A 11 -38.91 37.30 1.58
C LEU A 11 -38.39 36.01 0.96
N LEU A 12 -38.50 35.90 -0.37
CA LEU A 12 -37.78 34.90 -1.16
C LEU A 12 -36.29 35.25 -1.18
N PHE A 13 -35.50 34.61 -0.32
CA PHE A 13 -34.05 34.58 -0.49
C PHE A 13 -33.72 33.68 -1.69
N ALA A 14 -33.46 34.30 -2.84
CA ALA A 14 -32.80 33.63 -3.95
C ALA A 14 -31.34 33.36 -3.55
N ALA A 15 -31.06 32.18 -3.02
CA ALA A 15 -29.68 31.69 -2.89
C ALA A 15 -29.16 31.40 -4.29
N GLY A 16 -28.42 32.36 -4.87
CA GLY A 16 -27.63 32.10 -6.07
C GLY A 16 -26.57 31.02 -5.80
N PRO A 17 -26.16 30.23 -6.80
CA PRO A 17 -25.09 29.27 -6.63
C PRO A 17 -23.82 30.00 -6.19
N VAL A 18 -23.32 29.68 -5.01
CA VAL A 18 -21.99 30.10 -4.56
C VAL A 18 -20.98 29.33 -5.42
N PHE A 19 -20.48 29.95 -6.48
CA PHE A 19 -19.35 29.41 -7.22
C PHE A 19 -18.11 29.53 -6.33
N SER A 20 -17.75 28.46 -5.63
CA SER A 20 -16.48 28.39 -4.92
C SER A 20 -15.34 28.56 -5.94
N GLN A 21 -14.51 29.58 -5.77
CA GLN A 21 -13.38 29.84 -6.65
C GLN A 21 -12.44 28.64 -6.62
N GLN A 22 -12.21 28.04 -7.79
CA GLN A 22 -11.24 26.96 -7.94
C GLN A 22 -9.83 27.47 -7.63
N TRP A 23 -9.01 26.65 -6.98
CA TRP A 23 -7.64 27.00 -6.60
C TRP A 23 -6.67 25.85 -6.92
N ARG A 24 -5.39 26.19 -7.07
CA ARG A 24 -4.29 25.23 -7.21
C ARG A 24 -3.33 25.38 -6.05
N SER A 25 -2.75 24.27 -5.62
CA SER A 25 -1.61 24.24 -4.69
C SER A 25 -0.48 25.16 -5.16
N SER A 26 0.19 25.85 -4.22
CA SER A 26 1.41 26.59 -4.53
C SER A 26 2.56 25.67 -4.97
N LEU A 27 2.54 24.40 -4.52
CA LEU A 27 3.50 23.35 -4.90
C LEU A 27 3.11 22.62 -6.19
N TYR A 28 1.89 22.84 -6.71
CA TYR A 28 1.40 22.23 -7.95
C TYR A 28 0.69 23.25 -8.87
N PRO A 29 1.40 24.30 -9.31
CA PRO A 29 0.85 25.30 -10.22
C PRO A 29 0.50 24.69 -11.58
N GLN A 30 -0.24 25.42 -12.42
CA GLN A 30 -0.70 24.94 -13.74
C GLN A 30 0.46 24.42 -14.61
N ASN A 31 1.61 25.09 -14.55
CA ASN A 31 2.83 24.78 -15.28
C ASN A 31 3.79 23.84 -14.53
N TRP A 32 3.33 23.14 -13.49
CA TRP A 32 4.15 22.21 -12.72
C TRP A 32 4.87 21.19 -13.62
N LYS A 33 6.12 20.89 -13.25
CA LYS A 33 6.98 19.87 -13.82
C LYS A 33 7.66 19.09 -12.68
N PRO A 34 7.99 17.80 -12.87
CA PRO A 34 8.77 17.05 -11.90
C PRO A 34 10.05 17.80 -11.50
N GLY A 35 10.33 17.84 -10.19
CA GLY A 35 11.51 18.52 -9.64
C GLY A 35 11.36 20.03 -9.40
N MET A 36 10.22 20.65 -9.74
CA MET A 36 9.95 22.03 -9.35
C MET A 36 9.90 22.16 -7.83
N GLN A 37 10.64 23.15 -7.31
CA GLN A 37 10.72 23.50 -5.91
C GLN A 37 10.22 24.92 -5.69
N ASP A 38 9.70 25.21 -4.50
CA ASP A 38 9.49 26.57 -4.05
C ASP A 38 10.77 27.19 -3.43
N SER A 39 10.65 28.40 -2.89
CA SER A 39 11.77 29.12 -2.27
C SER A 39 12.32 28.48 -0.99
N GLU A 40 11.58 27.57 -0.36
CA GLU A 40 11.99 26.83 0.84
C GLU A 40 12.53 25.42 0.49
N GLY A 41 12.60 25.09 -0.80
CA GLY A 41 13.04 23.77 -1.28
C GLY A 41 11.98 22.67 -1.17
N ARG A 42 10.71 23.02 -0.91
CA ARG A 42 9.61 22.06 -0.88
C ARG A 42 9.21 21.67 -2.30
N PHE A 43 8.81 20.41 -2.48
CA PHE A 43 8.41 19.88 -3.79
C PHE A 43 7.46 18.69 -3.64
N LEU A 44 6.77 18.35 -4.72
CA LEU A 44 5.98 17.14 -4.83
C LEU A 44 6.67 16.11 -5.73
N HIS A 45 6.68 14.85 -5.28
CA HIS A 45 7.15 13.72 -6.08
C HIS A 45 6.21 13.46 -7.26
N ASP A 46 6.74 12.87 -8.34
CA ASP A 46 5.93 12.39 -9.47
C ASP A 46 5.40 10.97 -9.19
N PHE A 47 4.16 10.86 -8.75
CA PHE A 47 3.53 9.59 -8.39
C PHE A 47 2.95 8.83 -9.60
N SER A 48 3.05 9.38 -10.80
CA SER A 48 2.41 8.83 -12.01
C SER A 48 2.92 7.44 -12.43
N TYR A 49 4.00 6.94 -11.83
CA TYR A 49 4.58 5.63 -12.12
C TYR A 49 3.89 4.48 -11.35
N ALA A 50 2.99 4.78 -10.41
CA ALA A 50 2.36 3.76 -9.59
C ALA A 50 1.34 2.91 -10.37
N GLY A 51 1.33 1.60 -10.08
CA GLY A 51 0.35 0.64 -10.58
C GLY A 51 0.81 -0.17 -11.81
N TYR A 52 -0.07 -1.08 -12.25
CA TYR A 52 0.13 -2.01 -13.35
C TYR A 52 0.68 -1.32 -14.59
N HIS A 53 1.85 -1.75 -15.06
CA HIS A 53 2.59 -1.13 -16.17
C HIS A 53 2.64 0.41 -16.08
N ARG A 54 2.83 0.96 -14.88
CA ARG A 54 2.87 2.41 -14.64
C ARG A 54 1.61 3.15 -15.12
N GLY A 55 0.45 2.50 -15.22
CA GLY A 55 -0.75 3.11 -15.79
C GLY A 55 -0.68 3.37 -17.31
N GLU A 56 0.32 2.84 -18.01
CA GLU A 56 0.42 2.91 -19.48
C GLU A 56 -0.46 1.85 -20.16
N GLN A 57 -0.83 0.79 -19.42
CA GLN A 57 -1.70 -0.26 -19.89
C GLN A 57 -2.85 -0.48 -18.90
N ALA A 58 -4.01 -0.85 -19.42
CA ALA A 58 -5.11 -1.35 -18.60
C ALA A 58 -4.81 -2.77 -18.11
N ILE A 59 -5.33 -3.13 -16.93
CA ILE A 59 -5.33 -4.52 -16.45
C ILE A 59 -6.05 -5.39 -17.49
N PRO A 60 -5.45 -6.49 -17.97
CA PRO A 60 -6.00 -7.27 -19.06
C PRO A 60 -7.16 -8.17 -18.63
N ASP A 61 -8.17 -8.29 -19.50
CA ASP A 61 -9.22 -9.30 -19.36
C ASP A 61 -8.86 -10.56 -20.18
N ILE A 62 -8.16 -11.50 -19.53
CA ILE A 62 -7.64 -12.70 -20.21
C ILE A 62 -8.76 -13.72 -20.44
N ASN A 63 -9.09 -14.04 -21.69
CA ASN A 63 -10.13 -15.02 -22.07
C ASN A 63 -9.61 -16.29 -22.77
N LYS A 64 -8.29 -16.45 -22.84
CA LYS A 64 -7.61 -17.63 -23.42
C LYS A 64 -7.05 -18.53 -22.32
N ASN A 65 -6.84 -19.80 -22.65
CA ASN A 65 -6.28 -20.82 -21.74
C ASN A 65 -6.99 -20.86 -20.38
N VAL A 66 -8.32 -20.83 -20.41
CA VAL A 66 -9.16 -20.87 -19.21
C VAL A 66 -9.40 -22.32 -18.82
N VAL A 67 -8.98 -22.67 -17.61
CA VAL A 67 -9.15 -23.98 -16.99
C VAL A 67 -10.22 -23.88 -15.92
N ASP A 68 -11.40 -24.42 -16.19
CA ASP A 68 -12.45 -24.60 -15.19
C ASP A 68 -12.09 -25.76 -14.25
N VAL A 69 -11.86 -25.43 -12.98
CA VAL A 69 -11.41 -26.42 -11.97
C VAL A 69 -12.48 -27.46 -11.62
N THR A 70 -13.75 -27.22 -11.93
CA THR A 70 -14.83 -28.19 -11.68
C THR A 70 -14.88 -29.30 -12.73
N LYS A 71 -14.12 -29.17 -13.82
CA LYS A 71 -14.03 -30.17 -14.89
C LYS A 71 -12.81 -31.09 -14.68
N ALA A 72 -12.81 -32.21 -15.41
CA ALA A 72 -11.64 -33.08 -15.46
C ALA A 72 -10.41 -32.29 -15.97
N PRO A 73 -9.20 -32.57 -15.45
CA PRO A 73 -8.87 -33.63 -14.50
C PRO A 73 -9.05 -33.27 -13.01
N TYR A 74 -9.35 -32.01 -12.67
CA TYR A 74 -9.30 -31.56 -11.27
C TYR A 74 -10.56 -31.88 -10.47
N ALA A 75 -11.73 -31.81 -11.12
CA ALA A 75 -13.04 -32.15 -10.53
C ALA A 75 -13.25 -31.53 -9.14
N VAL A 76 -12.84 -30.27 -8.97
CA VAL A 76 -12.93 -29.54 -7.70
C VAL A 76 -14.38 -29.40 -7.26
N ASP A 77 -14.65 -29.72 -6.00
CA ASP A 77 -15.95 -29.49 -5.38
C ASP A 77 -16.22 -27.99 -5.19
N ASN A 78 -17.26 -27.49 -5.86
CA ASN A 78 -17.75 -26.13 -5.71
C ASN A 78 -19.02 -26.05 -4.82
N THR A 79 -19.36 -27.11 -4.09
CA THR A 79 -20.44 -27.13 -3.09
C THR A 79 -19.96 -26.79 -1.68
N GLY A 80 -18.65 -26.78 -1.45
CA GLY A 80 -18.02 -26.45 -0.17
C GLY A 80 -17.96 -27.60 0.83
N LYS A 81 -18.19 -28.84 0.39
CA LYS A 81 -18.19 -30.03 1.26
C LYS A 81 -16.79 -30.63 1.39
N ALA A 82 -16.11 -30.85 0.26
CA ALA A 82 -14.77 -31.40 0.18
C ALA A 82 -13.69 -30.31 0.17
N ASP A 83 -12.49 -30.65 0.64
CA ASP A 83 -11.32 -29.76 0.56
C ASP A 83 -10.85 -29.63 -0.89
N ALA A 84 -10.82 -28.40 -1.39
CA ALA A 84 -10.41 -28.04 -2.74
C ALA A 84 -8.93 -27.66 -2.85
N THR A 85 -8.19 -27.56 -1.73
CA THR A 85 -6.85 -26.96 -1.66
C THR A 85 -5.86 -27.60 -2.63
N ALA A 86 -5.69 -28.93 -2.55
CA ALA A 86 -4.71 -29.64 -3.36
C ALA A 86 -5.05 -29.60 -4.86
N ALA A 87 -6.32 -29.76 -5.21
CA ALA A 87 -6.76 -29.79 -6.61
C ALA A 87 -6.68 -28.41 -7.28
N ILE A 88 -7.02 -27.32 -6.56
CA ILE A 88 -6.81 -25.95 -7.06
C ILE A 88 -5.31 -25.66 -7.21
N GLN A 89 -4.48 -26.06 -6.23
CA GLN A 89 -3.03 -25.91 -6.33
C GLN A 89 -2.46 -26.65 -7.55
N GLN A 90 -2.95 -27.86 -7.83
CA GLN A 90 -2.54 -28.62 -9.01
C GLN A 90 -2.91 -27.87 -10.30
N ALA A 91 -4.12 -27.31 -10.39
CA ALA A 91 -4.52 -26.50 -11.54
C ALA A 91 -3.63 -25.27 -11.75
N LEU A 92 -3.26 -24.57 -10.67
CA LEU A 92 -2.33 -23.44 -10.72
C LEU A 92 -0.95 -23.85 -11.23
N ASN A 93 -0.45 -25.00 -10.77
CA ASN A 93 0.83 -25.56 -11.23
C ASN A 93 0.77 -25.94 -12.71
N ASP A 94 -0.26 -26.66 -13.14
CA ASP A 94 -0.40 -27.15 -14.51
C ASP A 94 -0.62 -26.02 -15.52
N VAL A 95 -1.37 -24.98 -15.14
CA VAL A 95 -1.51 -23.76 -15.96
C VAL A 95 -0.19 -23.00 -16.05
N GLY A 96 0.52 -22.85 -14.91
CA GLY A 96 1.82 -22.19 -14.88
C GLY A 96 2.88 -22.91 -15.72
N GLN A 97 2.97 -24.23 -15.63
CA GLN A 97 3.89 -25.06 -16.41
C GLN A 97 3.62 -25.01 -17.92
N ARG A 98 2.38 -24.73 -18.32
CA ARG A 98 1.98 -24.53 -19.72
C ARG A 98 2.19 -23.10 -20.23
N GLY A 99 2.85 -22.24 -19.45
CA GLY A 99 3.20 -20.87 -19.82
C GLY A 99 2.20 -19.80 -19.40
N GLY A 100 1.18 -20.16 -18.61
CA GLY A 100 0.18 -19.23 -18.09
C GLY A 100 -1.22 -19.44 -18.65
N GLY A 101 -2.17 -18.67 -18.12
CA GLY A 101 -3.59 -18.81 -18.37
C GLY A 101 -4.41 -18.52 -17.13
N VAL A 102 -5.68 -18.91 -17.17
CA VAL A 102 -6.64 -18.63 -16.10
C VAL A 102 -7.05 -19.93 -15.43
N VAL A 103 -6.81 -20.04 -14.13
CA VAL A 103 -7.47 -21.02 -13.27
C VAL A 103 -8.79 -20.41 -12.82
N TYR A 104 -9.87 -20.91 -13.41
CA TYR A 104 -11.21 -20.39 -13.21
C TYR A 104 -12.00 -21.23 -12.21
N LEU A 105 -12.54 -20.57 -11.19
CA LEU A 105 -13.45 -21.08 -10.19
C LEU A 105 -14.86 -20.57 -10.53
N PRO A 106 -15.72 -21.37 -11.20
CA PRO A 106 -17.12 -21.03 -11.40
C PRO A 106 -17.84 -20.66 -10.10
N ALA A 107 -19.04 -20.09 -10.21
CA ALA A 107 -19.87 -19.78 -9.04
C ALA A 107 -20.05 -21.01 -8.14
N GLY A 108 -20.01 -20.80 -6.83
CA GLY A 108 -20.01 -21.87 -5.83
C GLY A 108 -19.15 -21.56 -4.61
N LYS A 109 -19.09 -22.51 -3.68
CA LYS A 109 -18.30 -22.46 -2.45
C LYS A 109 -17.14 -23.44 -2.54
N TYR A 110 -15.93 -22.96 -2.26
CA TYR A 110 -14.70 -23.73 -2.31
C TYR A 110 -14.11 -23.74 -0.91
N LYS A 111 -14.15 -24.92 -0.27
CA LYS A 111 -13.56 -25.10 1.06
C LYS A 111 -12.06 -25.34 0.91
N LEU A 112 -11.26 -24.58 1.63
CA LEU A 112 -9.83 -24.80 1.77
C LEU A 112 -9.52 -25.27 3.20
N ASP A 113 -8.44 -26.02 3.37
CA ASP A 113 -7.89 -26.41 4.66
C ASP A 113 -6.39 -26.06 4.70
N VAL A 114 -6.14 -24.74 4.52
CA VAL A 114 -4.83 -24.11 4.65
C VAL A 114 -4.56 -23.82 6.12
N SER A 115 -3.41 -24.26 6.63
CA SER A 115 -3.03 -24.02 8.03
C SER A 115 -1.53 -23.88 8.24
N ALA A 116 -1.15 -23.32 9.39
CA ALA A 116 0.25 -23.23 9.81
C ALA A 116 0.91 -24.61 9.93
N ALA A 117 0.17 -25.62 10.42
CA ALA A 117 0.68 -26.97 10.59
C ALA A 117 0.98 -27.68 9.25
N LYS A 118 0.18 -27.41 8.22
CA LYS A 118 0.33 -28.04 6.90
C LYS A 118 1.26 -27.27 5.95
N ALA A 119 1.49 -25.98 6.20
CA ALA A 119 2.30 -25.10 5.35
C ALA A 119 1.91 -25.17 3.86
N ASN A 120 0.60 -25.19 3.58
CA ASN A 120 0.01 -25.51 2.27
C ASN A 120 -0.83 -24.37 1.65
N PRO A 121 -0.38 -23.10 1.64
CA PRO A 121 -1.14 -22.01 1.01
C PRO A 121 -1.33 -22.25 -0.48
N LEU A 122 -2.39 -21.69 -1.07
CA LEU A 122 -2.54 -21.64 -2.51
C LEU A 122 -1.49 -20.68 -3.09
N ARG A 123 -0.47 -21.23 -3.74
CA ARG A 123 0.68 -20.49 -4.28
C ARG A 123 0.62 -20.42 -5.80
N ILE A 124 0.64 -19.19 -6.30
CA ILE A 124 0.89 -18.87 -7.70
C ILE A 124 2.38 -18.55 -7.84
N SER A 125 3.16 -19.47 -8.42
CA SER A 125 4.62 -19.35 -8.55
C SER A 125 5.11 -19.17 -9.98
N TYR A 126 4.19 -19.00 -10.94
CA TYR A 126 4.49 -18.83 -12.37
C TYR A 126 3.90 -17.51 -12.87
N SER A 127 4.63 -16.84 -13.76
CA SER A 127 4.15 -15.63 -14.42
C SER A 127 2.97 -15.93 -15.35
N ASN A 128 2.19 -14.91 -15.68
CA ASN A 128 1.04 -15.01 -16.59
C ASN A 128 -0.09 -15.93 -16.09
N VAL A 129 -0.16 -16.21 -14.78
CA VAL A 129 -1.21 -17.04 -14.19
C VAL A 129 -2.23 -16.16 -13.47
N VAL A 130 -3.51 -16.40 -13.74
CA VAL A 130 -4.63 -15.73 -13.08
C VAL A 130 -5.44 -16.74 -12.28
N LEU A 131 -5.67 -16.48 -11.00
CA LEU A 131 -6.72 -17.12 -10.22
C LEU A 131 -7.98 -16.27 -10.31
N ARG A 132 -9.03 -16.78 -10.96
CA ARG A 132 -10.26 -16.04 -11.24
C ARG A 132 -11.49 -16.75 -10.71
N GLY A 133 -12.37 -16.03 -10.03
CA GLY A 133 -13.74 -16.47 -9.76
C GLY A 133 -14.78 -15.87 -10.73
N ALA A 134 -16.05 -16.24 -10.57
CA ALA A 134 -17.17 -15.72 -11.34
C ALA A 134 -17.62 -14.30 -10.93
N GLY A 135 -17.00 -13.72 -9.90
CA GLY A 135 -17.30 -12.42 -9.31
C GLY A 135 -17.41 -12.47 -7.78
N ALA A 136 -17.12 -11.35 -7.11
CA ALA A 136 -17.45 -11.18 -5.70
C ALA A 136 -18.96 -11.41 -5.48
N GLY A 137 -19.31 -12.16 -4.44
CA GLY A 137 -20.69 -12.58 -4.15
C GLY A 137 -21.21 -13.75 -5.00
N LYS A 138 -20.38 -14.35 -5.87
CA LYS A 138 -20.74 -15.52 -6.69
C LYS A 138 -19.82 -16.71 -6.43
N THR A 139 -18.52 -16.47 -6.42
CA THR A 139 -17.51 -17.46 -6.03
C THR A 139 -17.07 -17.16 -4.60
N PHE A 140 -17.18 -18.14 -3.70
CA PHE A 140 -16.84 -18.01 -2.29
C PHE A 140 -15.69 -18.97 -1.94
N ILE A 141 -14.55 -18.43 -1.51
CA ILE A 141 -13.42 -19.21 -1.01
C ILE A 141 -13.43 -19.12 0.52
N PHE A 142 -13.57 -20.26 1.19
CA PHE A 142 -13.60 -20.34 2.64
C PHE A 142 -12.44 -21.18 3.15
N ASN A 143 -11.50 -20.59 3.88
CA ASN A 143 -10.51 -21.37 4.61
C ASN A 143 -11.11 -21.89 5.92
N ASP A 144 -11.44 -23.17 5.96
CA ASP A 144 -12.05 -23.86 7.10
C ASP A 144 -11.02 -24.28 8.17
N ASN A 145 -10.05 -23.41 8.42
CA ASN A 145 -9.04 -23.59 9.45
C ASN A 145 -8.69 -22.23 10.05
N SER A 146 -8.78 -22.13 11.37
CA SER A 146 -8.48 -20.89 12.10
C SER A 146 -7.01 -20.73 12.43
N ASN A 147 -6.22 -21.81 12.45
CA ASN A 147 -4.80 -21.75 12.78
C ASN A 147 -3.96 -21.52 11.52
N VAL A 148 -3.75 -20.24 11.22
CA VAL A 148 -3.07 -19.74 10.01
C VAL A 148 -1.90 -18.82 10.35
N ARG A 149 -1.28 -19.02 11.52
CA ARG A 149 -0.12 -18.26 11.98
C ARG A 149 0.97 -18.22 10.92
N ASN A 150 1.44 -17.02 10.57
CA ASN A 150 2.44 -16.77 9.54
C ASN A 150 2.06 -17.25 8.12
N VAL A 151 0.77 -17.48 7.84
CA VAL A 151 0.30 -17.95 6.53
C VAL A 151 -0.47 -16.86 5.80
N SER A 152 -0.22 -16.72 4.50
CA SER A 152 -1.12 -16.04 3.58
C SER A 152 -1.92 -17.10 2.82
N ILE A 153 -3.25 -17.06 2.86
CA ILE A 153 -4.09 -18.14 2.29
C ILE A 153 -3.83 -18.31 0.79
N ILE A 154 -3.78 -17.20 0.06
CA ILE A 154 -3.42 -17.16 -1.36
C ILE A 154 -2.18 -16.27 -1.50
N GLN A 155 -1.14 -16.76 -2.17
CA GLN A 155 0.10 -16.01 -2.40
C GLN A 155 0.56 -16.08 -3.85
N ALA A 156 0.76 -14.93 -4.48
CA ALA A 156 1.61 -14.81 -5.66
C ALA A 156 3.05 -14.61 -5.17
N LYS A 157 3.85 -15.69 -5.20
CA LYS A 157 5.19 -15.69 -4.62
C LYS A 157 6.10 -16.69 -5.34
N PRO A 158 7.28 -16.27 -5.84
CA PRO A 158 8.22 -17.17 -6.51
C PRO A 158 8.75 -18.23 -5.56
N THR A 159 9.04 -19.44 -6.05
CA THR A 159 9.61 -20.55 -5.26
C THR A 159 11.03 -20.30 -4.78
N ALA A 160 11.84 -19.58 -5.57
CA ALA A 160 13.20 -19.17 -5.26
C ALA A 160 13.48 -17.78 -5.85
N GLY A 161 14.47 -17.06 -5.29
CA GLY A 161 14.83 -15.72 -5.75
C GLY A 161 13.86 -14.62 -5.27
N GLY A 162 13.98 -13.43 -5.85
CA GLY A 162 13.10 -12.29 -5.56
C GLY A 162 13.52 -11.45 -4.36
N ASN A 163 14.57 -11.86 -3.64
CA ASN A 163 15.13 -11.05 -2.58
C ASN A 163 15.92 -9.87 -3.15
N TRP A 164 15.40 -8.66 -2.97
CA TRP A 164 16.05 -7.42 -3.39
C TRP A 164 17.41 -7.16 -2.72
N LEU A 165 17.76 -7.88 -1.65
CA LEU A 165 19.08 -7.81 -0.99
C LEU A 165 20.08 -8.85 -1.49
N SER A 166 19.69 -9.70 -2.44
CA SER A 166 20.55 -10.74 -3.02
C SER A 166 20.93 -10.33 -4.45
N PRO A 167 22.02 -9.56 -4.63
CA PRO A 167 22.44 -9.06 -5.95
C PRO A 167 22.80 -10.19 -6.92
N GLU A 168 22.46 -9.99 -8.20
CA GLU A 168 23.00 -10.78 -9.32
C GLU A 168 24.25 -10.08 -9.84
N GLY A 169 25.41 -10.48 -9.31
CA GLY A 169 26.69 -9.88 -9.67
C GLY A 169 27.15 -8.80 -8.71
N LYS A 170 28.00 -7.89 -9.19
CA LYS A 170 28.68 -6.90 -8.35
C LYS A 170 27.81 -5.69 -8.08
N ALA A 171 27.92 -5.15 -6.87
CA ALA A 171 27.41 -3.82 -6.57
C ALA A 171 28.36 -2.75 -7.09
N VAL A 172 27.77 -1.70 -7.65
CA VAL A 172 28.47 -0.54 -8.22
C VAL A 172 28.07 0.69 -7.41
N SER A 173 29.06 1.38 -6.83
CA SER A 173 28.82 2.59 -6.06
C SER A 173 28.36 3.75 -6.95
N ILE A 174 27.53 4.64 -6.40
CA ILE A 174 27.31 5.95 -7.02
C ILE A 174 28.54 6.85 -6.83
N THR A 175 28.77 7.80 -7.73
CA THR A 175 29.97 8.68 -7.70
C THR A 175 29.69 10.10 -7.20
N ALA A 176 28.41 10.48 -7.07
CA ALA A 176 27.98 11.75 -6.49
C ALA A 176 26.77 11.54 -5.56
N ASP A 177 26.59 12.43 -4.58
CA ASP A 177 25.38 12.44 -3.76
C ASP A 177 24.19 12.89 -4.60
N LEU A 178 23.07 12.19 -4.45
CA LEU A 178 21.81 12.48 -5.13
C LEU A 178 20.82 12.97 -4.09
N LEU A 179 20.63 14.29 -4.00
CA LEU A 179 19.85 14.92 -2.92
C LEU A 179 18.37 15.12 -3.26
N LEU A 180 18.04 15.14 -4.55
CA LEU A 180 16.68 15.35 -5.09
C LEU A 180 16.29 14.20 -6.02
N PRO A 181 14.98 14.02 -6.30
CA PRO A 181 14.53 13.03 -7.27
C PRO A 181 15.23 13.18 -8.62
N THR A 182 15.87 12.10 -9.09
CA THR A 182 16.57 12.07 -10.37
C THR A 182 16.40 10.71 -11.05
N GLN A 183 16.46 10.71 -12.38
CA GLN A 183 16.53 9.49 -13.19
C GLN A 183 17.94 9.19 -13.70
N THR A 184 18.87 10.13 -13.57
CA THR A 184 20.26 9.97 -14.01
C THR A 184 21.13 9.63 -12.80
N ILE A 185 21.76 8.47 -12.86
CA ILE A 185 22.53 7.90 -11.75
C ILE A 185 23.99 7.79 -12.17
N PRO A 186 24.90 8.63 -11.64
CA PRO A 186 26.32 8.53 -11.92
C PRO A 186 26.92 7.39 -11.10
N VAL A 187 27.60 6.47 -11.77
CA VAL A 187 28.11 5.21 -11.18
C VAL A 187 29.60 5.05 -11.46
N SER A 188 30.29 4.25 -10.65
CA SER A 188 31.74 4.03 -10.81
C SER A 188 32.09 3.18 -12.03
N SER A 189 31.14 2.42 -12.55
CA SER A 189 31.27 1.63 -13.77
C SER A 189 29.90 1.30 -14.37
N VAL A 190 29.81 1.30 -15.70
CA VAL A 190 28.63 0.81 -16.42
C VAL A 190 28.86 -0.51 -17.15
N GLN A 191 30.02 -1.15 -16.95
CA GLN A 191 30.47 -2.32 -17.71
C GLN A 191 29.46 -3.47 -17.69
N ASP A 192 28.80 -3.68 -16.56
CA ASP A 192 27.86 -4.78 -16.36
C ASP A 192 26.39 -4.38 -16.62
N PHE A 193 26.11 -3.12 -16.97
CA PHE A 193 24.74 -2.60 -17.13
C PHE A 193 24.34 -2.40 -18.60
N MET A 194 23.07 -2.66 -18.91
CA MET A 194 22.43 -2.38 -20.18
C MET A 194 20.96 -1.98 -19.99
N ALA A 195 20.37 -1.34 -21.00
CA ALA A 195 18.93 -1.04 -20.99
C ALA A 195 18.10 -2.34 -20.87
N GLY A 196 17.04 -2.29 -20.06
CA GLY A 196 16.18 -3.41 -19.72
C GLY A 196 16.61 -4.17 -18.44
N ASP A 197 17.82 -3.94 -17.93
CA ASP A 197 18.26 -4.55 -16.68
C ASP A 197 17.42 -4.05 -15.50
N TRP A 198 16.94 -4.98 -14.69
CA TRP A 198 16.35 -4.67 -13.40
C TRP A 198 17.44 -4.50 -12.34
N VAL A 199 17.29 -3.47 -11.51
CA VAL A 199 18.28 -3.06 -10.53
C VAL A 199 17.63 -2.62 -9.23
N VAL A 200 18.37 -2.74 -8.13
CA VAL A 200 18.07 -2.07 -6.87
C VAL A 200 19.10 -0.98 -6.65
N LEU A 201 18.60 0.23 -6.42
CA LEU A 201 19.39 1.34 -5.89
C LEU A 201 19.10 1.42 -4.40
N ARG A 202 20.14 1.40 -3.58
CA ARG A 202 19.94 1.41 -2.13
C ARG A 202 21.08 2.02 -1.35
N THR A 203 20.79 2.33 -0.10
CA THR A 203 21.73 2.82 0.90
C THR A 203 21.74 1.89 2.12
N ASP A 204 22.84 1.87 2.87
CA ASP A 204 22.87 1.28 4.21
C ASP A 204 22.39 2.30 5.25
N VAL A 205 21.88 1.83 6.39
CA VAL A 205 21.61 2.68 7.56
C VAL A 205 22.91 2.79 8.35
N THR A 206 23.72 3.81 8.06
CA THR A 206 24.95 4.10 8.79
C THR A 206 24.65 4.85 10.09
N LYS A 207 25.68 5.07 10.92
CA LYS A 207 25.52 5.92 12.10
C LYS A 207 25.19 7.36 11.70
N GLU A 208 25.82 7.86 10.65
CA GLU A 208 25.60 9.18 10.07
C GLU A 208 24.18 9.33 9.52
N PHE A 209 23.63 8.28 8.89
CA PHE A 209 22.22 8.24 8.48
C PHE A 209 21.31 8.33 9.70
N ILE A 210 21.55 7.51 10.73
CA ILE A 210 20.73 7.51 11.95
C ILE A 210 20.74 8.88 12.63
N THR A 211 21.92 9.49 12.79
CA THR A 211 22.08 10.81 13.39
C THR A 211 21.42 11.90 12.54
N GLU A 212 21.52 11.84 11.21
CA GLU A 212 20.80 12.78 10.35
C GLU A 212 19.28 12.73 10.54
N HIS A 213 18.73 11.57 10.92
CA HIS A 213 17.31 11.40 11.17
C HIS A 213 16.92 11.60 12.64
N ASN A 214 17.84 12.04 13.51
CA ASN A 214 17.63 12.14 14.97
C ASN A 214 17.20 10.82 15.63
N MET A 215 17.62 9.66 15.09
CA MET A 215 17.17 8.33 15.53
C MET A 215 18.21 7.55 16.35
N ASP A 216 19.22 8.22 16.90
CA ASP A 216 20.34 7.59 17.64
C ASP A 216 19.92 6.66 18.77
N SER A 217 18.77 6.93 19.39
CA SER A 217 18.22 6.16 20.52
C SER A 217 17.22 5.07 20.11
N LEU A 218 16.91 4.94 18.81
CA LEU A 218 15.79 4.11 18.32
C LEU A 218 16.14 3.19 17.16
N TRP A 219 17.07 3.60 16.30
CA TRP A 219 17.48 2.83 15.13
C TRP A 219 18.87 2.24 15.30
N ALA A 220 19.10 1.13 14.61
CA ALA A 220 20.37 0.45 14.51
C ALA A 220 20.79 0.29 13.04
N THR A 221 22.09 0.08 12.84
CA THR A 221 22.68 -0.08 11.50
C THR A 221 22.29 -1.40 10.80
N SER A 222 21.62 -2.30 11.53
CA SER A 222 21.00 -3.51 11.00
C SER A 222 19.73 -3.25 10.18
N LEU A 223 19.13 -2.07 10.28
CA LEU A 223 18.02 -1.68 9.42
C LEU A 223 18.45 -1.73 7.95
N THR A 224 17.55 -2.23 7.10
CA THR A 224 17.87 -2.54 5.70
C THR A 224 18.14 -1.30 4.84
N GLY A 225 17.72 -0.11 5.26
CA GLY A 225 17.91 1.13 4.51
C GLY A 225 16.98 1.30 3.33
N THR A 226 17.10 2.44 2.67
CA THR A 226 16.24 2.85 1.56
C THR A 226 16.50 1.98 0.33
N MET A 227 15.45 1.60 -0.39
CA MET A 227 15.56 0.77 -1.58
C MET A 227 14.59 1.20 -2.68
N PHE A 228 15.13 1.37 -3.88
CA PHE A 228 14.40 1.70 -5.10
C PHE A 228 14.60 0.58 -6.11
N TYR A 229 13.54 -0.18 -6.38
CA TYR A 229 13.55 -1.18 -7.43
C TYR A 229 13.23 -0.49 -8.76
N ARG A 230 14.14 -0.59 -9.73
CA ARG A 230 14.10 0.14 -11.00
C ARG A 230 14.49 -0.77 -12.15
N TYR A 231 14.27 -0.31 -13.37
CA TYR A 231 14.98 -0.85 -14.51
C TYR A 231 15.70 0.26 -15.28
N ILE A 232 16.79 -0.11 -15.92
CA ILE A 232 17.63 0.80 -16.69
C ILE A 232 16.98 1.06 -18.04
N THR A 233 16.80 2.33 -18.40
CA THR A 233 16.26 2.76 -19.71
C THR A 233 17.36 3.08 -20.71
N ALA A 234 18.53 3.53 -20.25
CA ALA A 234 19.70 3.82 -21.08
C ALA A 234 21.00 3.77 -20.26
N VAL A 235 22.12 3.57 -20.96
CA VAL A 235 23.47 3.58 -20.37
C VAL A 235 24.35 4.51 -21.18
N ASP A 236 25.02 5.46 -20.50
CA ASP A 236 26.03 6.32 -21.09
C ASP A 236 27.42 5.86 -20.61
N LYS A 237 28.19 5.28 -21.54
CA LYS A 237 29.55 4.79 -21.28
C LYS A 237 30.60 5.89 -21.20
N GLN A 238 30.35 7.04 -21.85
CA GLN A 238 31.28 8.16 -21.81
C GLN A 238 31.17 8.91 -20.48
N ALA A 239 29.94 9.12 -20.01
CA ALA A 239 29.68 9.81 -18.75
C ALA A 239 29.67 8.88 -17.51
N ASN A 240 29.70 7.56 -17.69
CA ASN A 240 29.46 6.56 -16.64
C ASN A 240 28.16 6.82 -15.86
N THR A 241 27.06 6.96 -16.60
CA THR A 241 25.73 7.13 -16.01
C THR A 241 24.76 6.06 -16.51
N ILE A 242 23.81 5.71 -15.65
CA ILE A 242 22.63 4.92 -16.03
C ILE A 242 21.38 5.80 -15.90
N GLN A 243 20.45 5.64 -16.83
CA GLN A 243 19.10 6.21 -16.73
C GLN A 243 18.14 5.16 -16.17
N ILE A 244 17.31 5.54 -15.21
CA ILE A 244 16.30 4.67 -14.59
C ILE A 244 14.89 5.10 -14.98
N ASP A 245 13.96 4.16 -14.91
CA ASP A 245 12.60 4.31 -15.40
C ASP A 245 11.73 5.31 -14.63
N ALA A 246 11.99 5.51 -13.34
CA ALA A 246 11.28 6.48 -12.50
C ALA A 246 12.27 7.18 -11.56
N PRO A 247 12.04 8.47 -11.19
CA PRO A 247 12.94 9.18 -10.29
C PRO A 247 13.19 8.46 -8.96
N THR A 248 14.37 8.68 -8.37
CA THR A 248 14.63 8.30 -6.97
C THR A 248 13.60 8.94 -6.03
N ARG A 249 13.25 8.24 -4.94
CA ARG A 249 12.19 8.69 -4.01
C ARG A 249 12.73 9.30 -2.71
N TYR A 250 14.04 9.26 -2.53
CA TYR A 250 14.75 9.87 -1.41
C TYR A 250 16.18 10.16 -1.82
N PHE A 251 16.93 10.84 -0.96
CA PHE A 251 18.34 11.03 -1.21
C PHE A 251 19.10 9.69 -1.20
N LEU A 252 20.22 9.67 -1.92
CA LEU A 252 21.23 8.62 -1.89
C LEU A 252 22.58 9.29 -1.71
N LYS A 253 23.23 9.06 -0.57
CA LYS A 253 24.52 9.68 -0.23
C LYS A 253 25.63 8.64 -0.24
N LYS A 254 26.80 9.04 -0.71
CA LYS A 254 27.99 8.18 -0.74
C LYS A 254 28.42 7.73 0.64
N ARG A 255 28.32 8.62 1.62
CA ARG A 255 28.65 8.31 3.03
C ARG A 255 27.85 7.11 3.56
N ASP A 256 26.66 6.89 3.00
CA ASP A 256 25.73 5.83 3.40
C ASP A 256 25.86 4.57 2.51
N HIS A 257 26.99 4.44 1.82
CA HIS A 257 27.33 3.33 0.92
C HIS A 257 26.29 3.13 -0.20
N ALA A 258 25.75 4.24 -0.73
CA ALA A 258 24.76 4.18 -1.80
C ALA A 258 25.32 3.51 -3.07
N ARG A 259 24.54 2.57 -3.60
CA ARG A 259 24.98 1.66 -4.67
C ARG A 259 23.83 1.13 -5.52
N VAL A 260 24.19 0.63 -6.69
CA VAL A 260 23.31 -0.02 -7.66
C VAL A 260 23.80 -1.45 -7.90
N TYR A 261 22.89 -2.40 -7.99
CA TYR A 261 23.20 -3.75 -8.45
C TYR A 261 22.01 -4.37 -9.16
N LYS A 262 22.27 -5.35 -10.01
CA LYS A 262 21.21 -6.10 -10.69
C LYS A 262 20.46 -6.99 -9.70
N VAL A 263 19.17 -7.08 -9.92
CA VAL A 263 18.31 -8.16 -9.41
C VAL A 263 17.31 -8.46 -10.50
N ARG A 264 16.78 -9.68 -10.59
CA ARG A 264 15.73 -10.00 -11.57
C ARG A 264 14.33 -10.04 -10.94
N PRO A 265 13.29 -9.63 -11.68
CA PRO A 265 11.94 -9.97 -11.31
C PRO A 265 11.78 -11.47 -11.48
N VAL A 266 11.12 -12.13 -10.52
CA VAL A 266 10.90 -13.58 -10.60
C VAL A 266 9.47 -13.93 -10.99
N LEU A 267 8.54 -13.01 -10.74
CA LEU A 267 7.13 -13.20 -11.05
C LEU A 267 6.57 -11.94 -11.72
N SER A 268 5.76 -12.14 -12.75
CA SER A 268 5.10 -11.05 -13.47
C SER A 268 3.74 -11.45 -14.00
N GLU A 269 2.86 -10.47 -14.24
CA GLU A 269 1.56 -10.72 -14.90
C GLU A 269 0.69 -11.74 -14.15
N VAL A 270 0.70 -11.69 -12.81
CA VAL A 270 -0.15 -12.53 -11.97
C VAL A 270 -1.40 -11.78 -11.56
N GLY A 271 -2.55 -12.41 -11.77
CA GLY A 271 -3.87 -11.89 -11.40
C GLY A 271 -4.53 -12.71 -10.29
N ILE A 272 -5.15 -12.03 -9.34
CA ILE A 272 -6.04 -12.64 -8.33
C ILE A 272 -7.35 -11.85 -8.37
N GLU A 273 -8.43 -12.44 -8.87
CA GLU A 273 -9.63 -11.64 -9.17
C GLU A 273 -10.99 -12.35 -9.06
N GLY A 274 -12.02 -11.56 -8.74
CA GLY A 274 -13.41 -11.94 -8.96
C GLY A 274 -13.98 -12.99 -8.01
N PHE A 275 -13.73 -12.89 -6.70
CA PHE A 275 -14.34 -13.80 -5.73
C PHE A 275 -14.49 -13.15 -4.36
N SER A 276 -15.29 -13.76 -3.49
CA SER A 276 -15.34 -13.46 -2.07
C SER A 276 -14.49 -14.45 -1.28
N ILE A 277 -13.78 -13.99 -0.24
CA ILE A 277 -12.88 -14.83 0.55
C ILE A 277 -13.05 -14.61 2.06
N ALA A 278 -12.91 -15.67 2.85
CA ALA A 278 -13.03 -15.61 4.31
C ALA A 278 -12.21 -16.69 5.04
N ASN A 279 -11.99 -16.50 6.34
CA ASN A 279 -11.44 -17.51 7.24
C ASN A 279 -12.50 -18.03 8.23
N ARG A 280 -12.31 -19.26 8.69
CA ARG A 280 -12.91 -19.76 9.92
C ARG A 280 -12.43 -18.92 11.09
N GLN A 281 -13.38 -18.36 11.84
CA GLN A 281 -13.14 -17.68 13.11
C GLN A 281 -12.49 -18.65 14.12
N SER A 282 -11.44 -18.21 14.83
CA SER A 282 -10.90 -18.98 15.96
C SER A 282 -11.89 -19.00 17.13
N THR A 283 -12.15 -20.17 17.69
CA THR A 283 -12.99 -20.34 18.88
C THR A 283 -12.19 -20.38 20.19
N LEU A 284 -10.86 -20.29 20.11
CA LEU A 284 -10.01 -20.26 21.29
C LEU A 284 -10.16 -18.93 22.07
N PRO A 285 -9.92 -18.92 23.38
CA PRO A 285 -9.83 -17.68 24.14
C PRO A 285 -8.52 -16.93 23.86
N GLY A 286 -8.38 -15.71 24.37
CA GLY A 286 -7.14 -14.93 24.31
C GLY A 286 -7.00 -14.13 23.01
N LEU A 287 -7.63 -12.96 23.00
CA LEU A 287 -7.53 -11.95 21.93
C LEU A 287 -6.94 -10.63 22.46
N GLY A 288 -6.23 -10.68 23.59
CA GLY A 288 -5.52 -9.54 24.17
C GLY A 288 -4.40 -9.04 23.27
N GLY A 289 -3.98 -7.79 23.53
CA GLY A 289 -3.01 -7.08 22.68
C GLY A 289 -1.69 -7.82 22.48
N LEU A 290 -1.19 -8.51 23.51
CA LEU A 290 0.07 -9.27 23.49
C LEU A 290 -0.12 -10.80 23.45
N ASP A 291 -1.38 -11.28 23.39
CA ASP A 291 -1.69 -12.71 23.42
C ASP A 291 -1.12 -13.45 22.20
N PHE A 292 -0.72 -12.75 21.14
CA PHE A 292 -0.03 -13.33 19.98
C PHE A 292 1.29 -14.03 20.33
N ASN A 293 1.85 -13.78 21.52
CA ASN A 293 3.02 -14.45 22.09
C ASN A 293 2.67 -15.60 23.04
N VAL A 294 1.39 -15.82 23.35
CA VAL A 294 0.92 -16.81 24.32
C VAL A 294 0.36 -18.02 23.58
N LYS A 295 1.15 -19.09 23.49
CA LYS A 295 0.74 -20.34 22.85
C LYS A 295 -0.56 -20.88 23.47
N GLY A 296 -1.50 -21.31 22.63
CA GLY A 296 -2.81 -21.82 23.05
C GLY A 296 -3.93 -20.78 23.03
N THR A 297 -3.63 -19.52 22.71
CA THR A 297 -4.64 -18.47 22.49
C THR A 297 -5.05 -18.35 21.02
N ALA A 298 -6.22 -17.78 20.76
CA ALA A 298 -6.65 -17.41 19.41
C ALA A 298 -5.68 -16.45 18.74
N ALA A 299 -5.24 -15.40 19.45
CA ALA A 299 -4.26 -14.43 18.97
C ALA A 299 -2.97 -15.07 18.48
N TYR A 300 -2.46 -16.10 19.18
CA TYR A 300 -1.26 -16.81 18.76
C TYR A 300 -1.46 -17.57 17.44
N GLU A 301 -2.60 -18.22 17.26
CA GLU A 301 -2.90 -19.02 16.07
C GLU A 301 -3.15 -18.21 14.80
N VAL A 302 -3.47 -16.92 14.93
CA VAL A 302 -3.83 -16.05 13.80
C VAL A 302 -2.76 -14.97 13.53
N HIS A 303 -1.70 -14.94 14.34
CA HIS A 303 -0.66 -13.93 14.26
C HIS A 303 0.06 -13.95 12.91
N SER A 304 0.29 -12.76 12.33
CA SER A 304 0.95 -12.60 11.02
C SER A 304 0.26 -13.35 9.87
N ALA A 305 -1.03 -13.65 10.02
CA ALA A 305 -1.85 -14.26 8.98
C ALA A 305 -2.44 -13.21 8.03
N HIS A 306 -2.49 -13.53 6.74
CA HIS A 306 -3.08 -12.68 5.71
C HIS A 306 -4.04 -13.50 4.83
N LEU A 307 -5.04 -12.87 4.22
CA LEU A 307 -5.82 -13.53 3.18
C LEU A 307 -5.03 -13.64 1.88
N LEU A 308 -4.47 -12.52 1.41
CA LEU A 308 -3.78 -12.43 0.13
C LEU A 308 -2.36 -11.85 0.29
N MET A 309 -1.42 -12.37 -0.47
CA MET A 309 -0.07 -11.82 -0.59
C MET A 309 0.38 -11.74 -2.05
N ILE A 310 1.01 -10.62 -2.42
CA ILE A 310 1.89 -10.56 -3.59
C ILE A 310 3.29 -10.26 -3.09
N ASN A 311 4.25 -11.11 -3.43
CA ASN A 311 5.63 -10.98 -3.00
C ASN A 311 6.61 -11.19 -4.14
N SER A 312 7.57 -10.27 -4.29
CA SER A 312 8.66 -10.37 -5.27
C SER A 312 8.17 -10.48 -6.72
N ALA A 313 7.14 -9.67 -7.04
CA ALA A 313 6.47 -9.69 -8.32
C ALA A 313 6.32 -8.29 -8.94
N ILE A 314 6.22 -8.22 -10.26
CA ILE A 314 5.98 -6.99 -11.01
C ILE A 314 4.73 -7.08 -11.87
N ASN A 315 4.09 -5.95 -12.21
CA ASN A 315 2.94 -5.91 -13.12
C ASN A 315 1.85 -6.93 -12.75
N CYS A 316 1.48 -6.98 -11.47
CA CYS A 316 0.45 -7.90 -10.98
C CYS A 316 -0.81 -7.13 -10.58
N TRP A 317 -1.92 -7.84 -10.41
CA TRP A 317 -3.15 -7.23 -9.95
C TRP A 317 -3.95 -8.08 -8.98
N ILE A 318 -4.67 -7.40 -8.10
CA ILE A 318 -5.76 -7.95 -7.29
C ILE A 318 -7.01 -7.13 -7.61
N ARG A 319 -8.10 -7.76 -8.06
CA ARG A 319 -9.26 -6.99 -8.53
C ARG A 319 -10.60 -7.64 -8.16
N ASN A 320 -11.57 -6.82 -7.76
CA ASN A 320 -12.95 -7.26 -7.53
C ASN A 320 -13.05 -8.43 -6.52
N ILE A 321 -12.46 -8.23 -5.34
CA ILE A 321 -12.48 -9.20 -4.23
C ILE A 321 -13.12 -8.57 -3.01
N SER A 322 -14.00 -9.31 -2.34
CA SER A 322 -14.58 -8.89 -1.06
C SER A 322 -14.37 -9.92 0.04
N THR A 323 -14.22 -9.47 1.29
CA THR A 323 -14.40 -10.37 2.42
C THR A 323 -15.89 -10.53 2.74
N TYR A 324 -16.29 -11.69 3.25
CA TYR A 324 -17.67 -11.99 3.63
C TYR A 324 -17.72 -12.77 4.94
N ARG A 325 -18.87 -12.76 5.63
CA ARG A 325 -19.11 -13.57 6.82
C ARG A 325 -19.56 -14.98 6.39
N PRO A 326 -18.77 -16.04 6.65
CA PRO A 326 -19.21 -17.42 6.48
C PRO A 326 -20.32 -17.76 7.47
N GLU A 327 -21.26 -18.62 7.08
CA GLU A 327 -22.30 -19.15 7.97
C GLU A 327 -21.70 -19.92 9.16
N GLU A 328 -20.51 -20.48 8.95
CA GLU A 328 -19.70 -21.18 9.95
C GLU A 328 -19.17 -20.28 11.08
N ASN A 329 -19.09 -18.97 10.86
CA ASN A 329 -18.61 -18.02 11.87
C ASN A 329 -19.77 -17.55 12.72
N LYS A 330 -19.63 -17.65 14.05
CA LYS A 330 -20.66 -17.24 14.99
C LYS A 330 -20.84 -15.73 14.96
N ASP A 331 -19.73 -15.00 15.06
CA ASP A 331 -19.73 -13.54 15.09
C ASP A 331 -19.65 -12.94 13.68
N ASP A 332 -19.78 -11.62 13.59
CA ASP A 332 -19.63 -10.87 12.33
C ASP A 332 -18.15 -10.70 11.96
N ILE A 333 -17.48 -11.82 11.68
CA ILE A 333 -16.06 -11.92 11.38
C ILE A 333 -15.89 -12.53 10.00
N HIS A 334 -15.12 -11.85 9.15
CA HIS A 334 -14.80 -12.32 7.80
C HIS A 334 -13.40 -12.94 7.73
N LEU A 335 -12.45 -12.40 8.49
CA LEU A 335 -11.05 -12.83 8.49
C LEU A 335 -10.47 -12.80 9.91
N VAL A 336 -9.38 -13.55 10.13
CA VAL A 336 -8.86 -13.72 11.50
C VAL A 336 -7.78 -12.71 11.89
N SER A 337 -7.04 -12.13 10.94
CA SER A 337 -6.02 -11.10 11.23
C SER A 337 -5.92 -10.03 10.13
N SER A 338 -5.17 -10.25 9.05
CA SER A 338 -4.88 -9.21 8.06
C SER A 338 -5.39 -9.57 6.65
N GLY A 339 -5.64 -8.55 5.84
CA GLY A 339 -6.21 -8.67 4.49
C GLY A 339 -5.16 -8.96 3.43
N ILE A 340 -4.61 -7.91 2.83
CA ILE A 340 -3.68 -7.95 1.70
C ILE A 340 -2.29 -7.47 2.16
N LEU A 341 -1.25 -8.22 1.78
CA LEU A 341 0.14 -7.83 1.94
C LEU A 341 0.86 -7.75 0.59
N LEU A 342 1.39 -6.57 0.25
CA LEU A 342 2.27 -6.36 -0.91
C LEU A 342 3.71 -6.24 -0.44
N GLN A 343 4.59 -7.15 -0.81
CA GLN A 343 5.97 -7.17 -0.32
C GLN A 343 6.99 -7.27 -1.46
N ASN A 344 8.08 -6.51 -1.42
CA ASN A 344 9.16 -6.58 -2.42
C ASN A 344 8.65 -6.57 -3.87
N SER A 345 7.57 -5.85 -4.14
CA SER A 345 6.90 -5.87 -5.42
C SER A 345 6.90 -4.47 -6.02
N ARG A 346 6.59 -4.38 -7.31
CA ARG A 346 6.47 -3.08 -8.00
C ARG A 346 5.40 -3.14 -9.08
N PHE A 347 4.75 -2.02 -9.38
CA PHE A 347 3.69 -1.97 -10.40
C PHE A 347 2.55 -2.95 -10.13
N VAL A 348 2.18 -3.13 -8.87
CA VAL A 348 1.00 -3.90 -8.49
C VAL A 348 -0.21 -2.97 -8.39
N THR A 349 -1.33 -3.35 -8.98
CA THR A 349 -2.60 -2.64 -8.78
C THR A 349 -3.61 -3.49 -8.00
N VAL A 350 -4.11 -2.96 -6.89
CA VAL A 350 -5.25 -3.48 -6.15
C VAL A 350 -6.45 -2.59 -6.47
N ASP A 351 -7.51 -3.14 -7.07
CA ASP A 351 -8.65 -2.37 -7.57
C ASP A 351 -9.98 -2.96 -7.12
N ALA A 352 -10.91 -2.10 -6.70
CA ALA A 352 -12.29 -2.47 -6.36
C ALA A 352 -12.37 -3.64 -5.35
N CYS A 353 -11.52 -3.61 -4.32
CA CYS A 353 -11.50 -4.62 -3.26
C CYS A 353 -12.16 -4.09 -1.98
N SER A 354 -12.83 -4.96 -1.22
CA SER A 354 -13.51 -4.60 0.03
C SER A 354 -13.13 -5.57 1.15
N PHE A 355 -12.30 -5.10 2.09
CA PHE A 355 -11.76 -5.92 3.17
C PHE A 355 -12.14 -5.32 4.52
N GLN A 356 -12.72 -6.14 5.39
CA GLN A 356 -13.25 -5.69 6.67
C GLN A 356 -13.50 -6.84 7.64
N LYS A 357 -13.78 -6.47 8.90
CA LYS A 357 -14.32 -7.37 9.94
C LYS A 357 -13.32 -8.44 10.39
N THR A 358 -12.17 -7.99 10.86
CA THR A 358 -11.13 -8.89 11.40
C THR A 358 -11.43 -9.31 12.83
N GLN A 359 -11.08 -10.55 13.18
CA GLN A 359 -11.18 -11.06 14.55
C GLN A 359 -10.15 -10.42 15.48
N TYR A 360 -8.88 -10.38 15.06
CA TYR A 360 -7.78 -10.00 15.95
C TYR A 360 -7.27 -8.58 15.67
N LEU A 361 -7.37 -7.74 16.68
CA LEU A 361 -7.00 -6.32 16.67
C LEU A 361 -5.79 -6.03 17.57
N GLY A 362 -5.00 -7.05 17.90
CA GLY A 362 -3.85 -6.91 18.81
C GLY A 362 -2.60 -6.33 18.15
N GLU A 363 -1.53 -6.28 18.93
CA GLU A 363 -0.24 -5.73 18.51
C GLU A 363 0.52 -6.68 17.56
N GLY A 364 1.77 -6.38 17.25
CA GLY A 364 2.64 -7.27 16.45
C GLY A 364 2.23 -7.39 14.97
N GLY A 365 1.61 -6.37 14.39
CA GLY A 365 1.29 -6.38 12.95
C GLY A 365 -0.05 -7.02 12.57
N ASN A 366 -1.02 -7.11 13.48
CA ASN A 366 -2.30 -7.80 13.26
C ASN A 366 -3.48 -6.85 13.07
N GLY A 367 -4.48 -7.30 12.31
CA GLY A 367 -5.70 -6.52 12.06
C GLY A 367 -5.56 -5.50 10.93
N TYR A 368 -4.68 -5.74 9.95
CA TYR A 368 -4.31 -4.73 8.93
C TYR A 368 -4.98 -5.09 7.60
N MET A 369 -5.76 -4.19 7.00
CA MET A 369 -6.49 -4.54 5.77
C MET A 369 -5.61 -4.49 4.52
N TYR A 370 -4.81 -3.44 4.35
CA TYR A 370 -3.94 -3.26 3.19
C TYR A 370 -2.55 -2.79 3.63
N THR A 371 -1.58 -3.70 3.63
CA THR A 371 -0.19 -3.42 4.00
C THR A 371 0.72 -3.36 2.77
N LEU A 372 1.47 -2.27 2.63
CA LEU A 372 2.43 -2.06 1.56
C LEU A 372 3.87 -2.07 2.09
N ALA A 373 4.69 -2.97 1.56
CA ALA A 373 6.14 -3.11 1.76
C ALA A 373 6.86 -3.17 0.39
N SER A 374 6.52 -2.24 -0.51
CA SER A 374 6.76 -2.31 -1.96
C SER A 374 6.96 -0.94 -2.62
N ASN A 375 7.37 -0.90 -3.89
CA ASN A 375 7.59 0.33 -4.66
C ASN A 375 6.45 0.58 -5.65
N ASP A 376 6.05 1.84 -5.88
CA ASP A 376 5.18 2.25 -6.99
C ASP A 376 3.94 1.33 -7.20
N CYS A 377 3.30 0.89 -6.12
CA CYS A 377 2.04 0.14 -6.15
C CYS A 377 0.83 1.10 -6.07
N LEU A 378 -0.29 0.69 -6.66
CA LEU A 378 -1.54 1.47 -6.66
C LEU A 378 -2.66 0.67 -5.99
N ILE A 379 -3.23 1.18 -4.90
CA ILE A 379 -4.50 0.70 -4.35
C ILE A 379 -5.55 1.72 -4.74
N ARG A 380 -6.63 1.30 -5.41
CA ARG A 380 -7.67 2.22 -5.87
C ARG A 380 -9.07 1.69 -5.75
N ASN A 381 -10.02 2.60 -5.52
CA ASN A 381 -11.45 2.27 -5.42
C ASN A 381 -11.73 1.17 -4.38
N CYS A 382 -10.91 1.05 -3.34
CA CYS A 382 -11.02 0.00 -2.33
C CYS A 382 -11.72 0.49 -1.06
N PHE A 383 -12.31 -0.44 -0.33
CA PHE A 383 -12.85 -0.25 1.00
C PHE A 383 -12.03 -1.03 2.03
N ALA A 384 -11.77 -0.39 3.17
CA ALA A 384 -11.19 -0.96 4.36
C ALA A 384 -12.06 -0.56 5.57
N GLY A 385 -12.42 -1.50 6.45
CA GLY A 385 -13.06 -1.09 7.68
C GLY A 385 -13.23 -2.14 8.77
N TYR A 386 -13.61 -1.68 9.96
CA TYR A 386 -13.77 -2.54 11.15
C TYR A 386 -12.51 -3.38 11.40
N ALA A 387 -11.37 -2.68 11.41
CA ALA A 387 -10.03 -3.23 11.47
C ALA A 387 -9.19 -2.43 12.46
N ARG A 388 -7.96 -2.89 12.71
CA ARG A 388 -7.03 -2.15 13.57
C ARG A 388 -6.43 -0.99 12.79
N HIS A 389 -5.80 -1.31 11.66
CA HIS A 389 -5.29 -0.33 10.70
C HIS A 389 -5.90 -0.65 9.34
N ASN A 390 -6.46 0.37 8.67
CA ASN A 390 -7.10 0.16 7.36
C ASN A 390 -6.05 0.12 6.24
N TYR A 391 -5.17 1.12 6.16
CA TYR A 391 -4.05 1.16 5.22
C TYR A 391 -2.76 1.40 5.98
N ASP A 392 -1.71 0.65 5.67
CA ASP A 392 -0.41 0.86 6.29
C ASP A 392 0.79 0.64 5.36
N PHE A 393 1.86 1.39 5.61
CA PHE A 393 3.14 1.24 4.91
C PHE A 393 4.20 0.67 5.85
N LYS A 394 5.05 -0.20 5.33
CA LYS A 394 6.13 -0.83 6.08
C LYS A 394 7.49 -0.78 5.38
N SER A 395 8.53 -0.54 6.18
CA SER A 395 9.96 -0.46 5.87
C SER A 395 10.37 0.65 4.90
N MET A 396 11.67 0.98 4.93
CA MET A 396 12.30 2.01 4.08
C MET A 396 12.30 1.67 2.58
N ARG A 397 11.74 0.52 2.20
CA ARG A 397 11.47 0.15 0.80
C ARG A 397 10.06 0.53 0.36
N SER A 398 9.22 1.09 1.21
CA SER A 398 7.88 1.52 0.84
C SER A 398 7.86 2.95 0.34
N ASN A 399 7.90 3.11 -0.98
CA ASN A 399 7.94 4.41 -1.62
C ASN A 399 7.25 4.45 -2.98
N GLY A 400 6.77 5.62 -3.36
CA GLY A 400 6.06 5.86 -4.62
C GLY A 400 4.67 5.21 -4.69
N ASN A 401 4.18 4.61 -3.61
CA ASN A 401 2.88 3.97 -3.60
C ASN A 401 1.74 4.99 -3.51
N VAL A 402 0.58 4.64 -4.07
CA VAL A 402 -0.59 5.51 -4.16
C VAL A 402 -1.83 4.80 -3.64
N ILE A 403 -2.57 5.45 -2.75
CA ILE A 403 -3.90 5.08 -2.27
C ILE A 403 -4.91 6.07 -2.88
N LEU A 404 -5.64 5.64 -3.91
CA LEU A 404 -6.45 6.50 -4.78
C LEU A 404 -7.95 6.22 -4.67
N ARG A 405 -8.76 7.20 -4.28
CA ARG A 405 -10.23 7.04 -4.15
C ARG A 405 -10.61 5.84 -3.28
N CYS A 406 -9.85 5.62 -2.23
CA CYS A 406 -10.11 4.57 -1.26
C CYS A 406 -10.95 5.11 -0.11
N ARG A 407 -11.69 4.21 0.54
CA ARG A 407 -12.48 4.51 1.74
C ARG A 407 -11.90 3.77 2.94
N GLY A 408 -11.73 4.49 4.04
CA GLY A 408 -11.42 3.95 5.37
C GLY A 408 -12.58 4.19 6.33
N GLU A 409 -12.98 3.17 7.08
CA GLU A 409 -14.14 3.27 7.97
C GLU A 409 -13.97 2.49 9.29
N ASN A 410 -14.37 3.11 10.41
CA ASN A 410 -14.43 2.49 11.74
C ASN A 410 -13.14 1.71 12.12
N SER A 411 -11.98 2.33 11.91
CA SER A 411 -10.72 1.77 12.39
C SER A 411 -10.59 1.94 13.90
N THR A 412 -9.85 1.06 14.57
CA THR A 412 -9.50 1.28 15.99
C THR A 412 -8.25 2.12 16.16
N LEU A 413 -7.37 2.18 15.15
CA LEU A 413 -6.18 3.01 15.06
C LEU A 413 -6.02 3.58 13.64
N ALA A 414 -5.20 4.62 13.51
CA ALA A 414 -5.00 5.33 12.25
C ALA A 414 -4.51 4.42 11.11
N SER A 415 -4.88 4.74 9.87
CA SER A 415 -4.05 4.31 8.72
C SER A 415 -2.72 5.08 8.77
N ASP A 416 -1.58 4.38 8.74
CA ASP A 416 -0.29 4.97 9.09
C ASP A 416 0.89 4.47 8.24
N PHE A 417 2.06 5.05 8.45
CA PHE A 417 3.31 4.61 7.79
C PHE A 417 4.10 3.59 8.63
N HIS A 418 3.40 3.00 9.60
CA HIS A 418 3.76 2.03 10.64
C HIS A 418 5.19 2.01 11.19
N MET A 419 6.16 1.62 10.35
CA MET A 419 7.60 1.47 10.60
C MET A 419 8.25 1.14 9.26
N HIS A 420 9.46 1.48 8.89
CA HIS A 420 10.33 2.57 9.28
C HIS A 420 10.45 3.45 8.04
N LEU A 421 10.56 4.77 8.18
CA LEU A 421 10.79 5.75 7.11
C LEU A 421 10.31 5.35 5.68
N SER A 422 9.04 4.99 5.55
CA SER A 422 8.35 4.69 4.30
C SER A 422 8.09 5.99 3.54
N MET A 423 9.08 6.50 2.81
CA MET A 423 9.03 7.84 2.22
C MET A 423 8.17 7.96 0.97
N SER A 424 7.72 9.18 0.69
CA SER A 424 7.23 9.57 -0.64
C SER A 424 6.09 8.67 -1.14
N ASN A 425 5.07 8.46 -0.31
CA ASN A 425 3.81 7.82 -0.72
C ASN A 425 2.66 8.83 -0.73
N LEU A 426 1.57 8.49 -1.38
CA LEU A 426 0.45 9.40 -1.64
C LEU A 426 -0.88 8.77 -1.20
N PHE A 427 -1.64 9.49 -0.38
CA PHE A 427 -3.09 9.33 -0.27
C PHE A 427 -3.76 10.39 -1.13
N ASP A 428 -4.59 9.98 -2.08
CA ASP A 428 -5.21 10.85 -3.08
C ASP A 428 -6.71 10.58 -3.16
N ASN A 429 -7.53 11.60 -2.90
CA ASN A 429 -8.99 11.51 -2.87
C ASN A 429 -9.51 10.41 -1.92
N THR A 430 -8.87 10.24 -0.77
CA THR A 430 -9.30 9.23 0.21
C THR A 430 -10.49 9.76 1.02
N THR A 431 -11.47 8.89 1.30
CA THR A 431 -12.63 9.21 2.13
C THR A 431 -12.54 8.50 3.48
N LEU A 432 -12.79 9.23 4.56
CA LEU A 432 -12.65 8.75 5.93
C LEU A 432 -13.97 8.93 6.70
N ASN A 433 -14.47 7.85 7.29
CA ASN A 433 -15.66 7.87 8.15
C ASN A 433 -15.35 7.19 9.48
N LYS A 434 -15.25 7.97 10.55
CA LYS A 434 -14.77 7.46 11.85
C LYS A 434 -13.43 6.73 11.70
N ASP A 435 -12.58 7.30 10.86
CA ASP A 435 -11.22 6.86 10.55
C ASP A 435 -10.34 8.11 10.39
N PHE A 436 -9.02 7.94 10.43
CA PHE A 436 -8.05 9.02 10.35
C PHE A 436 -6.69 8.50 9.86
N LEU A 437 -5.87 9.41 9.32
CA LEU A 437 -4.53 9.14 8.82
C LEU A 437 -3.48 9.68 9.79
N GLU A 438 -2.35 8.97 9.93
CA GLU A 438 -1.27 9.36 10.83
C GLU A 438 0.11 9.17 10.20
N ALA A 439 0.92 10.23 10.23
CA ALA A 439 2.33 10.21 9.89
C ALA A 439 3.14 10.83 11.04
N LYS A 440 3.11 10.15 12.20
CA LYS A 440 3.67 10.67 13.45
C LYS A 440 4.85 9.87 14.00
N PHE A 441 5.70 10.45 14.84
CA PHE A 441 6.77 9.74 15.54
C PHE A 441 6.26 8.58 16.40
N ARG A 442 6.90 7.41 16.30
CA ARG A 442 6.44 6.17 16.93
C ARG A 442 7.53 5.54 17.79
N PRO A 443 7.52 5.73 19.12
CA PRO A 443 8.47 5.05 20.01
C PRO A 443 7.98 3.63 20.38
N TRP A 444 7.44 2.92 19.40
CA TRP A 444 6.95 1.54 19.51
C TRP A 444 7.89 0.57 18.80
N GLY A 445 7.64 -0.73 18.95
CA GLY A 445 8.45 -1.79 18.36
C GLY A 445 9.50 -2.33 19.31
N THR A 446 10.43 -3.12 18.76
CA THR A 446 11.45 -3.84 19.53
C THR A 446 12.81 -3.17 19.34
N PHE A 447 13.45 -2.80 20.45
CA PHE A 447 14.81 -2.28 20.44
C PHE A 447 15.79 -3.37 19.93
N PRO A 448 16.82 -3.02 19.11
CA PRO A 448 17.28 -1.68 18.76
C PRO A 448 16.72 -1.10 17.45
N GLU A 449 15.63 -1.66 16.93
CA GLU A 449 15.04 -1.32 15.62
C GLU A 449 13.60 -0.81 15.82
N MET A 450 13.44 0.13 16.75
CA MET A 450 12.16 0.74 17.04
C MET A 450 11.64 1.53 15.84
N HIS A 451 10.34 1.80 15.79
CA HIS A 451 9.70 2.36 14.58
C HIS A 451 10.25 3.76 14.24
N GLY A 452 10.36 4.66 15.23
CA GLY A 452 10.92 6.00 15.07
C GLY A 452 10.08 6.88 14.15
N TYR A 453 10.73 7.65 13.27
CA TYR A 453 10.04 8.38 12.21
C TYR A 453 9.55 7.41 11.13
N PRO A 454 8.23 7.30 10.91
CA PRO A 454 7.69 6.29 10.01
C PRO A 454 7.69 6.75 8.55
N THR A 455 7.82 8.05 8.25
CA THR A 455 7.80 8.58 6.87
C THR A 455 8.39 9.99 6.77
N THR A 456 8.55 10.44 5.53
CA THR A 456 9.00 11.76 5.08
C THR A 456 8.53 11.96 3.64
N GLN A 457 8.27 13.21 3.24
CA GLN A 457 7.87 13.61 1.88
C GLN A 457 6.60 12.92 1.35
N SER A 458 5.79 12.34 2.24
CA SER A 458 4.51 11.73 1.89
C SER A 458 3.40 12.78 1.85
N VAL A 459 2.44 12.56 0.97
CA VAL A 459 1.43 13.55 0.59
C VAL A 459 0.04 13.02 0.92
N TYR A 460 -0.76 13.87 1.57
CA TYR A 460 -2.20 13.74 1.66
C TYR A 460 -2.82 14.77 0.73
N TRP A 461 -3.52 14.32 -0.32
CA TRP A 461 -4.12 15.16 -1.34
C TRP A 461 -5.64 14.98 -1.36
N ASN A 462 -6.36 16.09 -1.18
CA ASN A 462 -7.81 16.17 -1.30
C ASN A 462 -8.56 15.09 -0.48
N THR A 463 -8.21 14.96 0.79
CA THR A 463 -8.83 14.01 1.71
C THR A 463 -10.23 14.49 2.13
N VAL A 464 -11.22 13.60 2.09
CA VAL A 464 -12.61 13.88 2.49
C VAL A 464 -12.88 13.19 3.82
N GLY A 465 -13.32 13.94 4.84
CA GLY A 465 -13.78 13.34 6.09
C GLY A 465 -15.28 13.54 6.31
N GLU A 466 -15.99 12.42 6.47
CA GLU A 466 -17.43 12.39 6.73
C GLU A 466 -17.75 12.47 8.23
N ALA A 467 -16.88 11.93 9.08
CA ALA A 467 -17.02 12.00 10.53
C ALA A 467 -15.69 11.72 11.23
N TYR A 468 -15.45 12.42 12.33
CA TYR A 468 -14.33 12.14 13.22
C TYR A 468 -14.53 10.82 13.99
N PRO A 469 -13.44 10.08 14.28
CA PRO A 469 -13.45 9.10 15.36
C PRO A 469 -13.79 9.77 16.69
N ALA A 470 -14.46 9.05 17.60
CA ALA A 470 -15.03 9.63 18.84
C ALA A 470 -14.03 10.39 19.74
N LYS A 471 -12.73 10.09 19.66
CA LYS A 471 -11.67 10.68 20.50
C LYS A 471 -10.60 11.42 19.70
N VAL A 472 -10.81 11.63 18.40
CA VAL A 472 -9.81 12.18 17.47
C VAL A 472 -10.45 13.34 16.72
N PRO A 473 -10.19 14.61 17.08
CA PRO A 473 -10.88 15.77 16.50
C PRO A 473 -10.26 16.24 15.17
N TYR A 474 -9.66 15.32 14.41
CA TYR A 474 -8.99 15.58 13.14
C TYR A 474 -9.05 14.32 12.27
N ILE A 475 -8.85 14.49 10.97
CA ILE A 475 -8.75 13.38 10.01
C ILE A 475 -7.31 13.05 9.59
N ILE A 476 -6.37 13.96 9.86
CA ILE A 476 -4.94 13.79 9.57
C ILE A 476 -4.12 14.33 10.75
N ASP A 477 -3.18 13.53 11.26
CA ASP A 477 -2.12 13.92 12.22
C ASP A 477 -0.76 13.68 11.54
N SER A 478 0.02 14.73 11.30
CA SER A 478 1.27 14.62 10.52
C SER A 478 2.40 15.41 11.19
N GLU A 479 3.50 14.72 11.47
CA GLU A 479 4.76 15.25 12.01
C GLU A 479 5.90 14.47 11.35
N GLN A 480 5.97 14.56 10.01
CA GLN A 480 6.92 13.79 9.22
C GLN A 480 8.36 14.22 9.51
N PHE A 481 9.33 13.32 9.29
CA PHE A 481 10.72 13.75 9.34
C PHE A 481 11.01 14.74 8.20
N GLY A 482 11.42 15.97 8.54
CA GLY A 482 11.65 17.03 7.56
C GLY A 482 10.35 17.63 7.04
N TRP A 483 9.95 17.33 5.80
CA TRP A 483 8.73 17.86 5.21
C TRP A 483 7.73 16.75 4.89
N GLY A 484 6.51 16.91 5.37
CA GLY A 484 5.28 16.27 4.88
C GLY A 484 4.32 17.28 4.26
N TYR A 485 3.29 16.78 3.55
CA TYR A 485 2.39 17.64 2.79
C TYR A 485 0.92 17.26 2.99
N ILE A 486 0.10 18.23 3.39
CA ILE A 486 -1.35 18.12 3.50
C ILE A 486 -2.00 19.19 2.63
N ILE A 487 -2.59 18.77 1.52
CA ILE A 487 -3.09 19.69 0.49
C ILE A 487 -4.55 19.39 0.22
N GLY A 488 -5.43 20.26 0.72
CA GLY A 488 -6.87 20.12 0.56
C GLY A 488 -7.48 19.06 1.48
N THR A 489 -8.32 19.50 2.41
CA THR A 489 -9.28 18.63 3.11
C THR A 489 -10.71 19.14 2.89
N SER A 490 -11.69 18.27 3.01
CA SER A 490 -13.11 18.62 2.83
C SER A 490 -14.05 17.70 3.60
N GLY A 491 -15.35 18.00 3.53
CA GLY A 491 -16.38 17.32 4.31
C GLY A 491 -16.60 17.95 5.70
N PRO A 492 -17.61 17.45 6.44
CA PRO A 492 -17.92 17.92 7.79
C PRO A 492 -16.80 17.65 8.82
N ALA A 493 -15.92 16.69 8.55
CA ALA A 493 -14.73 16.41 9.35
C ALA A 493 -13.48 16.71 8.51
N ASN A 494 -12.94 17.93 8.59
CA ASN A 494 -11.85 18.38 7.70
C ASN A 494 -10.61 18.90 8.45
N GLU A 495 -10.61 18.89 9.78
CA GLU A 495 -9.52 19.40 10.58
C GLU A 495 -8.27 18.51 10.49
N VAL A 496 -7.11 19.15 10.62
CA VAL A 496 -5.79 18.51 10.56
C VAL A 496 -4.93 18.97 11.72
N LYS A 497 -4.02 18.10 12.15
CA LYS A 497 -3.05 18.38 13.19
C LYS A 497 -1.63 18.20 12.65
N THR A 498 -0.82 19.23 12.85
CA THR A 498 0.60 19.28 12.41
C THR A 498 1.54 19.81 13.48
N SER A 499 1.01 20.09 14.68
CA SER A 499 1.77 20.61 15.81
C SER A 499 1.30 20.00 17.13
N PRO A 500 2.15 19.98 18.18
CA PRO A 500 3.54 20.46 18.21
C PRO A 500 4.47 19.58 17.35
N THR A 501 5.55 20.17 16.80
CA THR A 501 6.54 19.43 15.99
C THR A 501 7.61 18.76 16.84
N ALA A 502 7.71 19.12 18.12
CA ALA A 502 8.65 18.53 19.05
C ALA A 502 7.95 18.23 20.37
N GLY A 503 8.45 17.23 21.08
CA GLY A 503 7.88 16.83 22.35
C GLY A 503 8.48 15.53 22.85
N ARG A 504 7.75 14.92 23.78
CA ARG A 504 8.17 13.68 24.42
C ARG A 504 7.03 12.67 24.45
N ILE A 505 7.30 11.46 23.96
CA ILE A 505 6.38 10.33 24.05
C ILE A 505 7.08 9.19 24.81
N LYS A 506 6.48 8.79 25.94
CA LYS A 506 7.15 7.96 26.95
C LYS A 506 8.51 8.56 27.36
N GLN A 507 9.59 7.81 27.23
CA GLN A 507 10.94 8.27 27.56
C GLN A 507 11.68 8.96 26.40
N TYR A 508 11.11 8.99 25.20
CA TYR A 508 11.80 9.44 23.99
C TYR A 508 11.35 10.84 23.57
N ASP A 509 12.33 11.70 23.33
CA ASP A 509 12.12 13.00 22.72
C ASP A 509 12.05 12.85 21.19
N PHE A 510 11.26 13.72 20.55
CA PHE A 510 11.18 13.82 19.10
C PHE A 510 11.20 15.29 18.70
N ASP A 511 11.75 15.53 17.50
CA ASP A 511 11.74 16.82 16.82
C ASP A 511 11.60 16.57 15.30
N SER A 512 10.41 16.86 14.81
CA SER A 512 9.99 16.74 13.42
C SER A 512 10.02 18.08 12.68
N ALA A 513 10.53 19.16 13.30
CA ALA A 513 10.56 20.47 12.66
C ALA A 513 11.26 20.41 11.29
N PRO A 514 10.78 21.20 10.30
CA PRO A 514 9.69 22.19 10.38
C PRO A 514 8.27 21.58 10.48
N GLU A 515 7.27 22.41 10.80
CA GLU A 515 5.86 21.98 10.75
C GLU A 515 5.46 21.60 9.31
N ASP A 516 4.86 20.43 9.14
CA ASP A 516 4.44 19.94 7.82
C ASP A 516 3.62 20.98 7.03
N PHE A 517 3.90 21.07 5.74
CA PHE A 517 3.22 22.02 4.87
C PHE A 517 1.73 21.68 4.75
N LYS A 518 0.87 22.64 5.08
CA LYS A 518 -0.58 22.51 4.96
C LYS A 518 -1.20 23.68 4.21
N GLU A 519 -2.12 23.38 3.31
CA GLU A 519 -2.88 24.38 2.58
C GLU A 519 -4.30 23.89 2.23
N GLY A 520 -5.25 24.81 2.12
CA GLY A 520 -6.59 24.47 1.66
C GLY A 520 -7.41 23.59 2.60
N ILE A 521 -7.17 23.68 3.92
CA ILE A 521 -7.98 22.97 4.94
C ILE A 521 -9.44 23.42 4.84
N GLY A 522 -10.36 22.45 4.71
CA GLY A 522 -11.78 22.70 4.45
C GLY A 522 -12.11 23.20 3.03
N LYS A 523 -11.13 23.26 2.12
CA LYS A 523 -11.27 23.77 0.74
C LYS A 523 -10.95 22.74 -0.35
N GLY A 524 -10.88 21.45 -0.02
CA GLY A 524 -10.62 20.37 -0.98
C GLY A 524 -11.63 20.28 -2.13
N GLU A 525 -12.90 20.66 -1.88
CA GLU A 525 -13.96 20.64 -2.91
C GLU A 525 -13.67 21.56 -4.10
N SER A 526 -12.89 22.63 -3.93
CA SER A 526 -12.50 23.54 -5.02
C SER A 526 -11.03 23.41 -5.46
N LEU A 527 -10.27 22.46 -4.89
CA LEU A 527 -8.89 22.16 -5.30
C LEU A 527 -8.82 21.59 -6.73
N LEU A 528 -7.88 22.10 -7.52
CA LEU A 528 -7.47 21.61 -8.83
C LEU A 528 -5.97 21.23 -8.85
N PRO A 529 -5.60 20.13 -9.52
CA PRO A 529 -6.49 19.07 -9.99
C PRO A 529 -7.19 18.37 -8.82
N LYS A 530 -8.31 17.70 -9.10
CA LYS A 530 -8.99 16.93 -8.06
C LYS A 530 -8.13 15.81 -7.53
N SER A 531 -7.39 15.11 -8.39
CA SER A 531 -6.42 14.08 -8.00
C SER A 531 -5.05 14.46 -8.52
N LEU A 532 -4.04 14.42 -7.65
CA LEU A 532 -2.66 14.66 -8.00
C LEU A 532 -2.12 13.55 -8.91
N TYR A 533 -2.34 12.29 -8.53
CA TYR A 533 -1.87 11.12 -9.28
C TYR A 533 -2.42 11.11 -10.71
N LEU A 534 -3.73 11.32 -10.87
CA LEU A 534 -4.36 11.25 -12.20
C LEU A 534 -3.87 12.37 -13.13
N ASP A 535 -3.71 13.60 -12.63
CA ASP A 535 -3.20 14.71 -13.43
C ASP A 535 -1.71 14.52 -13.78
N GLN A 536 -0.89 14.03 -12.83
CA GLN A 536 0.51 13.66 -13.12
C GLN A 536 0.60 12.55 -14.16
N LEU A 537 -0.24 11.50 -14.05
CA LEU A 537 -0.31 10.42 -15.02
C LEU A 537 -0.70 10.93 -16.40
N GLU A 538 -1.74 11.76 -16.49
CA GLU A 538 -2.16 12.35 -17.75
C GLU A 538 -1.03 13.18 -18.39
N ARG A 539 -0.33 14.02 -17.61
CA ARG A 539 0.81 14.81 -18.08
C ARG A 539 1.94 13.93 -18.62
N ARG A 540 2.33 12.89 -17.87
CA ARG A 540 3.40 11.96 -18.28
C ARG A 540 3.03 11.22 -19.56
N LEU A 541 1.82 10.67 -19.65
CA LEU A 541 1.36 9.96 -20.85
C LEU A 541 1.25 10.86 -22.08
N LYS A 542 0.96 12.15 -21.91
CA LYS A 542 0.98 13.14 -23.02
C LYS A 542 2.39 13.51 -23.47
N ALA A 543 3.37 13.54 -22.57
CA ALA A 543 4.76 13.87 -22.91
C ALA A 543 5.45 12.77 -23.74
N HIS A 544 4.90 11.56 -23.78
CA HIS A 544 5.41 10.42 -24.56
C HIS A 544 4.69 10.18 -25.89
N LYS A 545 3.67 10.99 -26.22
CA LYS A 545 3.03 11.03 -27.54
C LYS A 545 3.65 12.13 -28.37
#